data_AF-A0A918AER9-F1
#
_entry.id   AF-A0A918AER9-F1
#
_cell.length_a   1.000
_cell.length_b   1.000
_cell.length_c   1.000
_cell.angle_alpha   90.00
_cell.angle_beta   90.00
_cell.angle_gamma   90.00
#
_symmetry.space_group_name_H-M   'P 1'
#
loop_
_entity.id
_entity.type
_entity.pdbx_description
1 polymer ?
#
loop_
_entity_poly.entity_id
_entity_poly.type
_entity_poly.pdbx_seq_one_letter_code
_entity_poly.pdbx_strand_id
1 'polypeptide(L)'
;MSDVLDEAREEGPLGQPRFSSAVAATVACVPVSAGQRRTGSPLLAFRLERGSTGFRHSSDSPLPETDPRACRAAWYAAARAACGQVGTFAEQQYPQNFHSATINDRDGVHVALFHAQYPLIAFVDDRCYWYTDGFQDPPAWAAPLNDFGFTVLSASLLMSPLAEADTAALSAAEWRQIKHWQPGTLGATLFNSWD
;
A
#
# COMPACT_ATOMS: atom_id res chain seq x y z
N MET A 1 55.99 -9.63 27.16
CA MET A 1 56.76 -10.80 26.69
C MET A 1 57.17 -11.55 27.94
N SER A 2 56.48 -12.60 28.40
CA SER A 2 55.49 -13.46 27.77
C SER A 2 54.53 -14.06 28.83
N ASP A 3 53.38 -14.52 28.32
CA ASP A 3 52.18 -15.19 28.86
C ASP A 3 52.35 -16.07 30.12
N VAL A 4 51.53 -15.97 31.19
CA VAL A 4 50.08 -16.34 31.37
C VAL A 4 49.88 -17.86 31.18
N LEU A 5 49.90 -18.68 32.25
CA LEU A 5 48.72 -19.21 33.01
C LEU A 5 47.70 -19.91 32.09
N ASP A 6 47.15 -21.09 32.34
CA ASP A 6 47.07 -21.99 33.49
C ASP A 6 46.44 -23.31 32.97
N GLU A 7 46.41 -24.30 33.84
CA GLU A 7 45.73 -25.60 33.80
C GLU A 7 44.24 -25.50 33.35
N ALA A 8 43.41 -26.52 33.13
CA ALA A 8 43.35 -27.93 33.46
C ALA A 8 42.17 -28.49 32.60
N ARG A 9 42.23 -29.70 32.04
CA ARG A 9 41.56 -30.92 32.54
C ARG A 9 40.03 -31.05 32.32
N GLU A 10 39.70 -32.26 31.82
CA GLU A 10 38.55 -33.13 32.18
C GLU A 10 37.37 -33.29 31.20
N GLU A 11 37.28 -34.55 30.72
CA GLU A 11 36.11 -35.45 30.65
C GLU A 11 34.96 -35.21 29.64
N GLY A 12 34.66 -36.25 28.85
CA GLY A 12 33.53 -36.35 27.88
C GLY A 12 32.19 -36.74 28.55
N PRO A 13 31.32 -37.59 27.95
CA PRO A 13 31.20 -38.05 26.57
C PRO A 13 29.71 -38.14 26.06
N LEU A 14 29.51 -38.80 24.90
CA LEU A 14 28.29 -39.52 24.45
C LEU A 14 27.06 -38.73 23.95
N GLY A 15 26.57 -39.12 22.76
CA GLY A 15 25.16 -38.96 22.41
C GLY A 15 24.80 -38.85 20.94
N GLN A 16 25.15 -39.84 20.11
CA GLN A 16 24.41 -40.05 18.85
C GLN A 16 23.07 -40.73 19.13
N PRO A 17 22.01 -40.37 18.40
CA PRO A 17 21.04 -41.34 17.90
C PRO A 17 20.92 -41.20 16.37
N ARG A 18 21.30 -42.24 15.62
CA ARG A 18 20.44 -43.36 15.15
C ARG A 18 19.34 -42.94 14.17
N PHE A 19 19.54 -43.40 12.94
CA PHE A 19 18.54 -43.64 11.90
C PHE A 19 17.28 -44.32 12.46
N SER A 20 16.10 -43.86 12.02
CA SER A 20 14.97 -44.77 11.81
C SER A 20 13.94 -44.22 10.82
N SER A 21 13.73 -45.05 9.80
CA SER A 21 12.49 -45.35 9.07
C SER A 21 11.67 -44.25 8.39
N ALA A 22 11.55 -44.46 7.09
CA ALA A 22 10.47 -44.01 6.22
C ALA A 22 9.08 -44.29 6.81
N VAL A 23 8.18 -43.33 6.59
CA VAL A 23 6.74 -43.56 6.44
C VAL A 23 6.30 -42.77 5.22
N ALA A 24 6.00 -43.50 4.14
CA ALA A 24 5.24 -43.00 3.02
C ALA A 24 3.81 -42.71 3.51
N ALA A 25 3.42 -41.44 3.56
CA ALA A 25 2.04 -41.04 3.78
C ALA A 25 1.44 -40.60 2.45
N THR A 26 0.58 -41.47 1.94
CA THR A 26 -0.32 -41.32 0.81
C THR A 26 -0.86 -39.90 0.64
N VAL A 27 -0.61 -39.32 -0.54
CA VAL A 27 -1.33 -38.16 -1.07
C VAL A 27 -2.79 -38.59 -1.26
N ALA A 28 -3.64 -38.21 -0.32
CA ALA A 28 -5.08 -38.24 -0.51
C ALA A 28 -5.49 -36.92 -1.17
N CYS A 29 -5.73 -36.97 -2.49
CA CYS A 29 -6.50 -35.95 -3.19
C CYS A 29 -7.88 -35.84 -2.52
N VAL A 30 -8.09 -34.77 -1.75
CA VAL A 30 -9.43 -34.35 -1.34
C VAL A 30 -10.04 -33.59 -2.52
N PRO A 31 -11.22 -33.98 -3.03
CA PRO A 31 -11.89 -33.23 -4.07
C PRO A 31 -12.27 -31.84 -3.55
N VAL A 32 -11.86 -30.81 -4.29
CA VAL A 32 -12.37 -29.44 -4.18
C VAL A 32 -13.89 -29.50 -4.42
N SER A 33 -14.64 -29.49 -3.32
CA SER A 33 -16.07 -29.24 -3.37
C SER A 33 -16.29 -27.78 -3.75
N ALA A 34 -16.73 -27.59 -4.98
CA ALA A 34 -17.41 -26.39 -5.41
C ALA A 34 -18.62 -26.15 -4.50
N GLY A 35 -18.75 -24.93 -3.97
CA GLY A 35 -19.94 -24.50 -3.26
C GLY A 35 -19.69 -24.08 -1.83
N GLN A 36 -19.22 -22.84 -1.67
CA GLN A 36 -20.06 -21.86 -0.99
C GLN A 36 -19.62 -20.49 -1.49
N ARG A 37 -20.39 -19.94 -2.43
CA ARG A 37 -20.40 -18.50 -2.68
C ARG A 37 -20.70 -17.86 -1.34
N ARG A 38 -19.69 -17.30 -0.68
CA ARG A 38 -19.94 -16.26 0.32
C ARG A 38 -20.56 -15.13 -0.48
N THR A 39 -21.89 -15.07 -0.48
CA THR A 39 -22.61 -13.82 -0.64
C THR A 39 -22.21 -12.96 0.55
N GLY A 40 -21.00 -12.40 0.50
CA GLY A 40 -20.79 -11.11 1.10
C GLY A 40 -21.79 -10.19 0.42
N SER A 41 -22.59 -9.49 1.20
CA SER A 41 -23.25 -8.27 0.73
C SER A 41 -22.26 -7.50 -0.16
N PRO A 42 -22.68 -6.86 -1.26
CA PRO A 42 -21.80 -5.94 -1.95
C PRO A 42 -21.54 -4.79 -0.98
N LEU A 43 -20.51 -4.93 -0.13
CA LEU A 43 -19.69 -3.80 0.23
C LEU A 43 -19.34 -3.21 -1.12
N LEU A 44 -19.88 -2.02 -1.40
CA LEU A 44 -19.72 -1.33 -2.66
C LEU A 44 -18.25 -1.47 -3.08
N ALA A 45 -18.01 -2.27 -4.11
CA ALA A 45 -16.67 -2.43 -4.65
C ALA A 45 -16.15 -1.02 -4.93
N PHE A 46 -14.96 -0.71 -4.44
CA PHE A 46 -14.40 0.62 -4.66
C PHE A 46 -14.28 0.84 -6.16
N ARG A 47 -14.91 1.92 -6.64
CA ARG A 47 -15.01 2.18 -8.06
C ARG A 47 -13.81 2.99 -8.53
N LEU A 48 -13.06 2.40 -9.45
CA LEU A 48 -11.98 3.08 -10.16
C LEU A 48 -12.60 3.85 -11.32
N GLU A 49 -12.67 5.17 -11.14
CA GLU A 49 -13.12 6.07 -12.18
C GLU A 49 -12.06 6.21 -13.27
N ARG A 50 -12.50 6.66 -14.44
CA ARG A 50 -11.59 6.90 -15.57
C ARG A 50 -10.52 7.91 -15.19
N GLY A 51 -9.26 7.54 -15.32
CA GLY A 51 -8.11 8.39 -14.97
C GLY A 51 -7.52 8.07 -13.61
N SER A 52 -8.05 7.08 -12.89
CA SER A 52 -7.48 6.59 -11.62
C SER A 52 -6.06 6.03 -11.76
N THR A 53 -5.64 5.67 -12.97
CA THR A 53 -4.24 5.25 -13.24
C THR A 53 -3.33 6.40 -13.64
N GLY A 54 -3.85 7.63 -13.81
CA GLY A 54 -3.10 8.77 -14.34
C GLY A 54 -2.97 8.81 -15.87
N PHE A 55 -3.32 7.73 -16.57
CA PHE A 55 -3.32 7.68 -18.04
C PHE A 55 -4.65 8.15 -18.62
N ARG A 56 -4.56 8.88 -19.73
CA ARG A 56 -5.72 9.35 -20.50
C ARG A 56 -5.50 9.16 -21.99
N HIS A 57 -6.59 8.95 -22.74
CA HIS A 57 -6.54 9.11 -24.18
C HIS A 57 -6.60 10.61 -24.53
N SER A 58 -5.97 11.02 -25.63
CA SER A 58 -5.92 12.43 -26.05
C SER A 58 -7.30 13.03 -26.40
N SER A 59 -8.31 12.17 -26.59
CA SER A 59 -9.70 12.56 -26.87
C SER A 59 -10.61 12.54 -25.65
N ASP A 60 -10.10 12.22 -24.46
CA ASP A 60 -10.91 12.15 -23.25
C ASP A 60 -11.20 13.55 -22.68
N SER A 61 -12.34 13.69 -22.01
CA SER A 61 -12.68 14.90 -21.28
C SER A 61 -11.64 15.20 -20.19
N PRO A 62 -11.36 16.49 -19.90
CA PRO A 62 -10.46 16.85 -18.82
C PRO A 62 -10.95 16.25 -17.51
N LEU A 63 -10.03 15.55 -16.83
CA LEU A 63 -10.28 15.02 -15.51
C LEU A 63 -10.29 16.16 -14.49
N PRO A 64 -11.02 16.02 -13.37
CA PRO A 64 -10.79 16.88 -12.23
C PRO A 64 -9.31 16.80 -11.84
N GLU A 65 -8.73 17.93 -11.46
CA GLU A 65 -7.37 18.00 -10.95
C GLU A 65 -7.45 18.49 -9.50
N THR A 66 -6.80 17.77 -8.60
CA THR A 66 -6.73 18.15 -7.20
C THR A 66 -5.82 19.36 -7.07
N ASP A 67 -6.35 20.52 -6.66
CA ASP A 67 -5.54 21.73 -6.48
C ASP A 67 -4.43 21.50 -5.43
N PRO A 68 -3.13 21.60 -5.79
CA PRO A 68 -2.04 21.44 -4.85
C PRO A 68 -2.10 22.41 -3.65
N ARG A 69 -2.75 23.57 -3.81
CA ARG A 69 -3.00 24.50 -2.69
C ARG A 69 -4.01 23.92 -1.70
N ALA A 70 -5.06 23.26 -2.18
CA ALA A 70 -6.01 22.55 -1.32
C ALA A 70 -5.34 21.38 -0.59
N CYS A 71 -4.49 20.60 -1.28
CA CYS A 71 -3.68 19.55 -0.65
C CYS A 71 -2.83 20.10 0.49
N ARG A 72 -2.09 21.20 0.24
CA ARG A 72 -1.26 21.84 1.27
C ARG A 72 -2.09 22.33 2.44
N ALA A 73 -3.21 23.01 2.19
CA ALA A 73 -4.08 23.52 3.26
C ALA A 73 -4.62 22.39 4.14
N ALA A 74 -5.10 21.30 3.52
CA ALA A 74 -5.56 20.11 4.22
C ALA A 74 -4.43 19.47 5.05
N TRP A 75 -3.22 19.37 4.49
CA TRP A 75 -2.07 18.80 5.18
C TRP A 75 -1.61 19.64 6.39
N TYR A 76 -1.61 20.96 6.27
CA TYR A 76 -1.33 21.85 7.41
C TYR A 76 -2.38 21.71 8.52
N ALA A 77 -3.65 21.54 8.17
CA ALA A 77 -4.71 21.29 9.16
C ALA A 77 -4.50 19.94 9.87
N ALA A 78 -4.15 18.89 9.12
CA ALA A 78 -3.84 17.59 9.68
C ALA A 78 -2.62 17.61 10.62
N ALA A 79 -1.56 18.33 10.24
CA ALA A 79 -0.38 18.50 11.11
C ALA A 79 -0.70 19.20 12.43
N ARG A 80 -1.59 20.21 12.41
CA ARG A 80 -2.07 20.86 13.63
C ARG A 80 -2.85 19.89 14.51
N ALA A 81 -3.69 19.05 13.93
CA ALA A 81 -4.44 18.02 14.66
C ALA A 81 -3.52 16.93 15.23
N ALA A 82 -2.42 16.62 14.54
CA ALA A 82 -1.38 15.69 15.00
C ALA A 82 -0.51 16.28 16.12
N CYS A 83 -0.64 17.58 16.42
CA CYS A 83 0.35 18.34 17.20
C CYS A 83 1.78 18.15 16.64
N GLY A 84 1.90 17.95 15.33
CA GLY A 84 3.13 17.62 14.62
C GLY A 84 3.64 18.75 13.75
N GLN A 85 4.77 18.51 13.09
CA GLN A 85 5.37 19.43 12.13
C GLN A 85 5.20 18.88 10.71
N VAL A 86 4.76 19.74 9.79
CA VAL A 86 4.78 19.42 8.36
C VAL A 86 6.24 19.31 7.92
N GLY A 87 6.61 18.17 7.36
CA GLY A 87 7.91 17.95 6.74
C GLY A 87 7.89 18.35 5.26
N THR A 88 8.48 17.51 4.40
CA THR A 88 8.57 17.80 2.97
C THR A 88 7.25 17.50 2.26
N PHE A 89 6.78 18.44 1.45
CA PHE A 89 5.73 18.23 0.45
C PHE A 89 6.40 18.16 -0.93
N ALA A 90 6.39 16.99 -1.55
CA ALA A 90 6.86 16.78 -2.91
C ALA A 90 5.66 16.74 -3.86
N GLU A 91 5.64 17.68 -4.79
CA GLU A 91 4.67 17.68 -5.88
C GLU A 91 4.90 16.49 -6.83
N GLN A 92 3.85 16.10 -7.55
CA GLN A 92 3.89 15.02 -8.54
C GLN A 92 5.03 15.26 -9.54
N GLN A 93 5.86 14.24 -9.75
CA GLN A 93 6.92 14.24 -10.76
C GLN A 93 6.67 13.08 -11.72
N TYR A 94 6.63 13.36 -13.02
CA TYR A 94 6.51 12.31 -14.03
C TYR A 94 7.58 11.24 -13.83
N PRO A 95 7.23 9.93 -13.83
CA PRO A 95 5.93 9.35 -14.21
C PRO A 95 4.91 9.13 -13.07
N GLN A 96 5.14 9.62 -11.85
CA GLN A 96 4.22 9.47 -10.72
C GLN A 96 2.89 10.16 -10.99
N ASN A 97 1.78 9.58 -10.49
CA ASN A 97 0.44 10.17 -10.54
C ASN A 97 -0.04 10.73 -9.18
N PHE A 98 0.85 10.87 -8.21
CA PHE A 98 0.54 11.33 -6.85
C PHE A 98 1.54 12.37 -6.34
N HIS A 99 1.10 13.22 -5.41
CA HIS A 99 1.96 14.05 -4.56
C HIS A 99 2.27 13.29 -3.27
N SER A 100 3.42 13.54 -2.65
CA SER A 100 3.76 12.95 -1.35
C SER A 100 4.02 14.03 -0.31
N ALA A 101 3.58 13.80 0.92
CA ALA A 101 3.77 14.73 2.02
C ALA A 101 4.09 13.99 3.31
N THR A 102 4.91 14.59 4.18
CA THR A 102 5.27 13.98 5.47
C THR A 102 4.83 14.85 6.64
N ILE A 103 4.40 14.23 7.74
CA ILE A 103 4.19 14.86 9.05
C ILE A 103 5.07 14.12 10.03
N ASN A 104 5.79 14.85 10.87
CA ASN A 104 6.51 14.29 12.00
C ASN A 104 5.76 14.66 13.29
N ASP A 105 5.29 13.65 14.01
CA ASP A 105 4.66 13.80 15.33
C ASP A 105 5.47 13.04 16.40
N ARG A 106 4.89 12.86 17.58
CA ARG A 106 5.54 12.14 18.69
C ARG A 106 5.69 10.63 18.43
N ASP A 107 4.84 10.08 17.57
CA ASP A 107 4.74 8.65 17.27
C ASP A 107 5.60 8.28 16.04
N GLY A 108 6.02 9.28 15.26
CA GLY A 108 7.05 9.14 14.23
C GLY A 108 6.78 10.00 12.99
N VAL A 109 7.37 9.57 11.87
CA VAL A 109 7.12 10.17 10.56
C VAL A 109 5.97 9.43 9.88
N HIS A 110 4.97 10.19 9.45
CA HIS A 110 3.82 9.69 8.70
C HIS A 110 3.90 10.22 7.27
N VAL A 111 3.81 9.32 6.30
CA VAL A 111 3.85 9.67 4.88
C VAL A 111 2.43 9.53 4.30
N ALA A 112 1.93 10.60 3.69
CA ALA A 112 0.69 10.59 2.93
C ALA A 112 0.92 10.79 1.43
N LEU A 113 0.15 10.06 0.64
CA LEU A 113 0.09 10.16 -0.80
C LEU A 113 -1.24 10.80 -1.20
N PHE A 114 -1.18 11.90 -1.97
CA PHE A 114 -2.34 12.59 -2.51
C PHE A 114 -2.45 12.26 -3.98
N HIS A 115 -3.56 11.66 -4.40
CA HIS A 115 -3.78 11.38 -5.80
C HIS A 115 -3.93 12.69 -6.59
N ALA A 116 -3.27 12.83 -7.75
CA ALA A 116 -3.24 14.09 -8.48
C ALA A 116 -4.60 14.46 -9.13
N GLN A 117 -5.32 13.46 -9.62
CA GLN A 117 -6.61 13.65 -10.30
C GLN A 117 -7.85 13.50 -9.40
N TYR A 118 -7.72 12.85 -8.25
CA TYR A 118 -8.85 12.61 -7.35
C TYR A 118 -8.49 13.06 -5.94
N PRO A 119 -9.48 13.52 -5.14
CA PRO A 119 -9.25 13.89 -3.76
C PRO A 119 -9.14 12.62 -2.88
N LEU A 120 -8.23 11.71 -3.22
CA LEU A 120 -7.95 10.47 -2.51
C LEU A 120 -6.61 10.59 -1.79
N ILE A 121 -6.58 10.11 -0.55
CA ILE A 121 -5.36 10.10 0.28
C ILE A 121 -5.09 8.68 0.76
N ALA A 122 -3.84 8.25 0.67
CA ALA A 122 -3.35 7.02 1.27
C ALA A 122 -2.21 7.33 2.25
N PHE A 123 -2.05 6.50 3.28
CA PHE A 123 -0.89 6.54 4.17
C PHE A 123 0.04 5.37 3.84
N VAL A 124 1.34 5.60 3.96
CA VAL A 124 2.37 4.60 3.70
C VAL A 124 3.47 4.67 4.75
N ASP A 125 4.20 3.57 4.92
CA ASP A 125 5.30 3.45 5.88
C ASP A 125 6.50 4.36 5.51
N ASP A 126 6.90 4.34 4.24
CA ASP A 126 7.97 5.18 3.73
C ASP A 126 7.66 5.66 2.30
N ARG A 127 8.37 6.71 1.86
CA ARG A 127 8.28 7.27 0.51
C ARG A 127 8.97 6.33 -0.48
N CYS A 128 8.18 5.68 -1.30
CA CYS A 128 8.63 4.85 -2.41
C CYS A 128 8.17 5.40 -3.76
N TYR A 129 8.84 4.96 -4.83
CA TYR A 129 8.41 5.18 -6.20
C TYR A 129 7.41 4.11 -6.67
N TRP A 130 7.35 2.99 -5.94
CA TRP A 130 6.51 1.84 -6.24
C TRP A 130 5.89 1.32 -4.95
N TYR A 131 4.57 1.20 -4.91
CA TYR A 131 3.84 0.74 -3.73
C TYR A 131 3.10 -0.57 -4.03
N THR A 132 3.49 -1.64 -3.34
CA THR A 132 2.82 -2.95 -3.42
C THR A 132 2.18 -3.35 -2.10
N ASP A 133 2.86 -3.09 -0.99
CA ASP A 133 2.57 -3.65 0.33
C ASP A 133 2.86 -2.71 1.51
N GLY A 134 3.15 -1.43 1.24
CA GLY A 134 3.50 -0.43 2.27
C GLY A 134 2.36 0.44 2.78
N PHE A 135 1.09 0.12 2.46
CA PHE A 135 -0.05 0.96 2.84
C PHE A 135 -0.40 0.79 4.33
N GLN A 136 -0.64 1.92 5.00
CA GLN A 136 -0.94 2.00 6.42
C GLN A 136 -2.35 2.55 6.65
N ASP A 137 -2.98 2.14 7.75
CA ASP A 137 -4.25 2.72 8.15
C ASP A 137 -4.05 4.19 8.56
N PRO A 138 -5.02 5.06 8.26
CA PRO A 138 -4.87 6.47 8.55
C PRO A 138 -4.78 6.71 10.06
N PRO A 139 -3.85 7.56 10.52
CA PRO A 139 -3.75 7.92 11.92
C PRO A 139 -5.00 8.69 12.36
N ALA A 140 -5.35 8.62 13.65
CA ALA A 140 -6.57 9.24 14.17
C ALA A 140 -6.66 10.76 13.89
N TRP A 141 -5.52 11.44 13.83
CA TRP A 141 -5.45 12.87 13.51
C TRP A 141 -5.69 13.19 12.03
N ALA A 142 -5.78 12.20 11.13
CA ALA A 142 -6.08 12.39 9.71
C ALA A 142 -7.54 12.75 9.44
N ALA A 143 -8.42 12.67 10.44
CA ALA A 143 -9.85 12.97 10.32
C ALA A 143 -10.16 14.33 9.62
N PRO A 144 -9.46 15.45 9.92
CA PRO A 144 -9.72 16.74 9.29
C PRO A 144 -9.49 16.75 7.78
N LEU A 145 -8.74 15.81 7.20
CA LEU A 145 -8.57 15.73 5.74
C LEU A 145 -9.92 15.54 5.04
N ASN A 146 -10.86 14.83 5.67
CA ASN A 146 -12.21 14.65 5.15
C ASN A 146 -13.01 15.96 5.11
N ASP A 147 -12.76 16.88 6.05
CA ASP A 147 -13.40 18.19 6.08
C ASP A 147 -12.99 19.08 4.89
N PHE A 148 -11.83 18.80 4.30
CA PHE A 148 -11.35 19.45 3.07
C PHE A 148 -11.86 18.76 1.80
N GLY A 149 -12.72 17.74 1.92
CA GLY A 149 -13.27 16.99 0.80
C GLY A 149 -12.39 15.85 0.29
N PHE A 150 -11.33 15.49 1.02
CA PHE A 150 -10.51 14.33 0.69
C PHE A 150 -11.08 13.05 1.28
N THR A 151 -11.06 11.97 0.52
CA THR A 151 -11.36 10.63 1.02
C THR A 151 -10.07 9.95 1.44
N VAL A 152 -9.91 9.73 2.73
CA VAL A 152 -8.76 8.98 3.27
C VAL A 152 -9.06 7.49 3.21
N LEU A 153 -8.22 6.75 2.45
CA LEU A 153 -8.39 5.32 2.20
C LEU A 153 -7.66 4.50 3.28
N SER A 154 -8.28 3.38 3.69
CA SER A 154 -7.68 2.44 4.65
C SER A 154 -6.64 1.53 3.98
N ALA A 155 -5.71 0.99 4.77
CA ALA A 155 -4.75 0.00 4.28
C ALA A 155 -5.47 -1.22 3.73
N SER A 156 -6.50 -1.69 4.45
CA SER A 156 -7.32 -2.84 4.02
C SER A 156 -7.93 -2.67 2.63
N LEU A 157 -8.42 -1.47 2.30
CA LEU A 157 -8.96 -1.18 0.98
C LEU A 157 -7.86 -1.08 -0.07
N LEU A 158 -6.76 -0.39 0.23
CA LEU A 158 -5.63 -0.22 -0.69
C LEU A 158 -4.92 -1.55 -0.99
N MET A 159 -4.89 -2.46 -0.02
CA MET A 159 -4.31 -3.80 -0.16
C MET A 159 -5.28 -4.81 -0.77
N SER A 160 -6.54 -4.44 -1.02
CA SER A 160 -7.50 -5.34 -1.65
C SER A 160 -7.09 -5.66 -3.11
N PRO A 161 -7.37 -6.88 -3.58
CA PRO A 161 -7.09 -7.25 -4.96
C PRO A 161 -7.82 -6.35 -5.94
N LEU A 162 -7.14 -5.91 -7.01
CA LEU A 162 -7.76 -5.10 -8.07
C LEU A 162 -9.00 -5.80 -8.68
N ALA A 163 -9.03 -7.13 -8.69
CA ALA A 163 -10.16 -7.91 -9.18
C ALA A 163 -11.46 -7.73 -8.38
N GLU A 164 -11.38 -7.25 -7.14
CA GLU A 164 -12.54 -6.96 -6.29
C GLU A 164 -13.07 -5.53 -6.48
N ALA A 165 -12.36 -4.70 -7.24
CA ALA A 165 -12.74 -3.31 -7.52
C ALA A 165 -13.72 -3.20 -8.70
N ASP A 166 -14.55 -2.15 -8.67
CA ASP A 166 -15.37 -1.81 -9.83
C ASP A 166 -14.52 -1.02 -10.84
N THR A 167 -14.10 -1.73 -11.88
CA THR A 167 -13.26 -1.21 -12.98
C THR A 167 -14.08 -0.83 -14.22
N ALA A 168 -15.41 -0.82 -14.13
CA ALA A 168 -16.28 -0.62 -15.29
C ALA A 168 -16.11 0.75 -15.98
N ALA A 169 -15.63 1.75 -15.25
CA ALA A 169 -15.40 3.10 -15.78
C ALA A 169 -14.02 3.29 -16.45
N LEU A 170 -13.10 2.33 -16.30
CA LEU A 170 -11.75 2.43 -16.85
C LEU A 170 -11.76 2.41 -18.38
N SER A 171 -10.93 3.25 -18.99
CA SER A 171 -10.75 3.27 -20.43
C SER A 171 -9.91 2.10 -20.94
N ALA A 172 -9.96 1.83 -22.25
CA ALA A 172 -9.15 0.79 -22.87
C ALA A 172 -7.64 1.06 -22.74
N ALA A 173 -7.21 2.32 -22.64
CA ALA A 173 -5.81 2.68 -22.44
C ALA A 173 -5.33 2.28 -21.04
N GLU A 174 -6.14 2.55 -20.02
CA GLU A 174 -5.85 2.20 -18.63
C GLU A 174 -5.83 0.67 -18.44
N TRP A 175 -6.75 -0.04 -19.09
CA TRP A 175 -6.73 -1.50 -19.11
C TRP A 175 -5.47 -2.09 -19.74
N ARG A 176 -4.89 -1.44 -20.76
CA ARG A 176 -3.60 -1.88 -21.32
C ARG A 176 -2.48 -1.70 -20.30
N GLN A 177 -2.46 -0.59 -19.57
CA GLN A 177 -1.45 -0.35 -18.55
C GLN A 177 -1.58 -1.31 -17.38
N ILE A 178 -2.80 -1.56 -16.89
CA ILE A 178 -3.06 -2.57 -15.86
C ILE A 178 -2.60 -3.96 -16.32
N LYS A 179 -2.83 -4.32 -17.59
CA LYS A 179 -2.34 -5.61 -18.13
C LYS A 179 -0.82 -5.67 -18.30
N HIS A 180 -0.20 -4.54 -18.58
CA HIS A 180 1.26 -4.43 -18.76
C HIS A 180 1.99 -4.51 -17.42
N TRP A 181 1.57 -3.69 -16.45
CA TRP A 181 2.21 -3.55 -15.15
C TRP A 181 1.70 -4.53 -14.09
N GLN A 182 0.52 -5.14 -14.31
CA GLN A 182 -0.09 -6.16 -13.45
C GLN A 182 -0.07 -5.80 -11.95
N PRO A 183 -0.64 -4.64 -11.55
CA PRO A 183 -0.72 -4.29 -10.14
C PRO A 183 -1.51 -5.34 -9.38
N GLY A 184 -0.95 -5.84 -8.28
CA GLY A 184 -1.59 -6.84 -7.43
C GLY A 184 -2.74 -6.27 -6.59
N THR A 185 -2.73 -4.97 -6.32
CA THR A 185 -3.62 -4.30 -5.37
C THR A 185 -4.24 -3.02 -5.94
N LEU A 186 -5.34 -2.59 -5.32
CA LEU A 186 -5.99 -1.32 -5.62
C LEU A 186 -5.05 -0.12 -5.43
N GLY A 187 -4.32 -0.09 -4.32
CA GLY A 187 -3.38 0.98 -3.99
C GLY A 187 -2.26 1.09 -5.00
N ALA A 188 -1.70 -0.04 -5.48
CA ALA A 188 -0.68 -0.06 -6.52
C ALA A 188 -1.20 0.48 -7.87
N THR A 189 -2.52 0.41 -8.10
CA THR A 189 -3.17 0.96 -9.30
C THR A 189 -3.41 2.46 -9.16
N LEU A 190 -3.87 2.90 -7.99
CA LEU A 190 -4.20 4.29 -7.68
C LEU A 190 -2.97 5.19 -7.49
N PHE A 191 -1.94 4.69 -6.82
CA PHE A 191 -0.72 5.43 -6.49
C PHE A 191 0.46 4.79 -7.23
N ASN A 192 0.56 5.08 -8.52
CA ASN A 192 1.52 4.45 -9.42
C ASN A 192 2.52 5.45 -10.02
N SER A 193 3.55 4.89 -10.66
CA SER A 193 4.61 5.62 -11.35
C SER A 193 4.95 4.95 -12.66
N TRP A 194 3.94 4.67 -13.47
CA TRP A 194 4.07 3.98 -14.76
C TRP A 194 4.42 4.95 -15.90
N ASP A 195 5.27 4.51 -16.82
CA ASP A 195 5.68 5.23 -18.05
C ASP A 195 4.92 4.69 -19.29
#